data_AF-A0A9E4R6G1-F1
#
_entry.id   AF-A0A9E4R6G1-F1
#
_cell.length_a   1.000
_cell.length_b   1.000
_cell.length_c   1.000
_cell.angle_alpha   90.00
_cell.angle_beta   90.00
_cell.angle_gamma   90.00
#
_symmetry.space_group_name_H-M   'P 1'
#
loop_
_entity.id
_entity.type
_entity.pdbx_description
1 polymer ?
#
loop_
_entity_poly.entity_id
_entity_poly.type
_entity_poly.pdbx_seq_one_letter_code
_entity_poly.pdbx_strand_id
1 'polypeptide(L)'
;MVIAGEGKASICYDCVRVLGQVVEEEAPAPAAKKFEPAKPLAPRDIYSNLDTYVVGQDKAKKVLSVAVYNHFKRIWNGHQRSASDVELQKTNILLVGPTGCGKTLLAETLARTLDVPFAVCDATSLTESGYVGEDVENILLRL
;
A
#
# COMPACT_ATOMS: atom_id res chain seq x y z
N MET A 1 -48.41 1.48 -4.77
CA MET A 1 -48.04 0.60 -5.90
C MET A 1 -47.33 -0.62 -5.30
N VAL A 2 -47.82 -1.83 -5.53
CA VAL A 2 -47.25 -3.08 -4.99
C VAL A 2 -46.66 -3.85 -6.17
N ILE A 3 -45.39 -4.24 -6.07
CA ILE A 3 -44.72 -5.03 -7.11
C ILE A 3 -44.76 -6.49 -6.64
N ALA A 4 -45.34 -7.37 -7.46
CA ALA A 4 -45.36 -8.81 -7.21
C ALA A 4 -44.14 -9.45 -7.90
N GLY A 5 -43.35 -10.22 -7.14
CA GLY A 5 -42.29 -11.07 -7.70
C GLY A 5 -42.83 -12.43 -8.12
N GLU A 6 -41.97 -13.33 -8.61
CA GLU A 6 -42.37 -14.71 -8.88
C GLU A 6 -42.81 -15.41 -7.57
N GLY A 7 -44.06 -15.88 -7.52
CA GLY A 7 -44.65 -16.56 -6.36
C GLY A 7 -45.62 -15.68 -5.54
N LYS A 8 -45.71 -15.91 -4.22
CA LYS A 8 -46.57 -15.16 -3.28
C LYS A 8 -45.88 -13.96 -2.63
N ALA A 9 -44.70 -13.58 -3.11
CA ALA A 9 -43.95 -12.46 -2.58
C ALA A 9 -44.47 -11.14 -3.17
N SER A 10 -44.85 -10.21 -2.29
CA SER A 10 -45.26 -8.87 -2.68
C SER A 10 -44.47 -7.85 -1.87
N ILE A 11 -43.97 -6.81 -2.54
CA ILE A 11 -43.17 -5.76 -1.91
C ILE A 11 -43.81 -4.40 -2.13
N CYS A 12 -43.82 -3.59 -1.07
CA CYS A 12 -44.35 -2.23 -1.11
C CYS A 12 -43.34 -1.26 -1.73
N TYR A 13 -43.83 -0.17 -2.32
CA TYR A 13 -42.95 0.85 -2.91
C TYR A 13 -41.96 1.46 -1.90
N ASP A 14 -42.41 1.73 -0.67
CA ASP A 14 -41.55 2.25 0.39
C ASP A 14 -40.45 1.26 0.79
N CYS A 15 -40.78 -0.03 0.76
CA CYS A 15 -39.86 -1.13 1.04
C CYS A 15 -38.75 -1.21 -0.02
N VAL A 16 -39.10 -1.00 -1.30
CA VAL A 16 -38.13 -0.92 -2.40
C VAL A 16 -37.19 0.28 -2.22
N ARG A 17 -37.72 1.42 -1.77
CA ARG A 17 -36.90 2.63 -1.54
C ARG A 17 -35.90 2.43 -0.40
N VAL A 18 -36.35 1.87 0.72
CA VAL A 18 -35.48 1.60 1.88
C VAL A 18 -34.42 0.55 1.53
N LEU A 19 -34.80 -0.54 0.85
CA LEU A 19 -33.84 -1.54 0.39
C LEU A 19 -32.83 -0.97 -0.62
N GLY A 20 -33.27 -0.05 -1.50
CA GLY A 20 -32.36 0.65 -2.41
C GLY A 20 -31.28 1.44 -1.66
N GLN A 21 -31.66 2.13 -0.58
CA GLN A 21 -30.70 2.86 0.27
C GLN A 21 -29.72 1.94 0.97
N VAL A 22 -30.20 0.82 1.52
CA VAL A 22 -29.32 -0.17 2.18
C VAL A 22 -28.35 -0.80 1.16
N VAL A 23 -28.79 -1.07 -0.06
CA VAL A 23 -27.91 -1.60 -1.13
C VAL A 23 -26.88 -0.57 -1.58
N GLU A 24 -27.22 0.73 -1.57
CA GLU A 24 -26.27 1.80 -1.86
C GLU A 24 -25.27 2.02 -0.70
N GLU A 25 -25.68 1.84 0.55
CA GLU A 25 -24.81 1.91 1.73
C GLU A 25 -23.92 0.67 1.87
N GLU A 26 -24.43 -0.53 1.53
CA GLU A 26 -23.67 -1.78 1.45
C GLU A 26 -22.95 -1.96 0.11
N ALA A 27 -23.08 -0.99 -0.81
CA ALA A 27 -22.37 -1.05 -2.08
C ALA A 27 -20.88 -1.21 -1.76
N PRO A 28 -20.22 -2.25 -2.30
CA PRO A 28 -18.82 -2.48 -2.01
C PRO A 28 -18.06 -1.19 -2.36
N ALA A 29 -17.29 -0.69 -1.39
CA ALA A 29 -16.44 0.47 -1.60
C ALA A 29 -15.73 0.31 -2.96
N PRO A 30 -15.64 1.38 -3.78
CA PRO A 30 -15.08 1.29 -5.12
C PRO A 30 -13.77 0.51 -5.04
N ALA A 31 -13.70 -0.61 -5.77
CA ALA A 31 -12.60 -1.55 -5.68
C ALA A 31 -11.29 -0.76 -5.73
N ALA A 32 -10.45 -0.92 -4.70
CA ALA A 32 -9.16 -0.25 -4.61
C ALA A 32 -8.46 -0.37 -5.97
N LYS A 33 -8.03 0.77 -6.53
CA LYS A 33 -7.36 0.81 -7.84
C LYS A 33 -6.29 -0.28 -7.83
N LYS A 34 -6.40 -1.25 -8.75
CA LYS A 34 -5.37 -2.26 -8.91
C LYS A 34 -4.06 -1.54 -9.24
N PHE A 35 -3.07 -1.68 -8.37
CA PHE A 35 -1.74 -1.13 -8.58
C PHE A 35 -1.13 -1.82 -9.81
N GLU A 36 -1.14 -1.14 -10.94
CA GLU A 36 -0.34 -1.56 -12.09
C GLU A 36 1.07 -1.03 -11.85
N PRO A 37 2.08 -1.91 -11.73
CA PRO A 37 3.44 -1.44 -11.51
C PRO A 37 3.82 -0.61 -12.72
N ALA A 38 4.04 0.69 -12.53
CA ALA A 38 4.61 1.55 -13.56
C ALA A 38 6.08 1.20 -13.80
N LYS A 39 6.64 1.62 -14.94
CA LYS A 39 8.07 1.42 -15.21
C LYS A 39 8.88 2.03 -14.05
N PRO A 40 9.84 1.29 -13.47
CA PRO A 40 10.59 1.77 -12.31
C PRO A 40 11.31 3.10 -12.63
N LEU A 41 11.14 4.11 -11.77
CA LEU A 41 11.85 5.39 -11.85
C LEU A 41 13.35 5.18 -11.70
N ALA A 42 14.17 5.97 -12.40
CA ALA A 42 15.61 5.86 -12.26
C ALA A 42 16.04 6.26 -10.83
N PRO A 43 17.06 5.60 -10.23
CA PRO A 43 17.52 5.94 -8.88
C PRO A 43 17.91 7.42 -8.71
N ARG A 44 18.37 8.09 -9.78
CA ARG A 44 18.71 9.51 -9.74
C ARG A 44 17.50 10.40 -9.51
N ASP A 45 16.37 10.05 -10.11
CA ASP A 45 15.13 10.82 -9.99
C ASP A 45 14.54 10.64 -8.58
N ILE A 46 14.59 9.42 -8.05
CA ILE A 46 14.18 9.12 -6.67
C ILE A 46 15.05 9.92 -5.69
N TYR A 47 16.38 9.94 -5.90
CA TYR A 47 17.30 10.72 -5.08
C TYR A 47 16.99 12.22 -5.11
N SER A 48 16.78 12.78 -6.30
CA SER A 48 16.44 14.20 -6.50
C SER A 48 15.16 14.61 -5.75
N ASN A 49 14.13 13.77 -5.81
CA ASN A 49 12.88 14.01 -5.09
C ASN A 49 13.11 13.96 -3.58
N LEU A 50 13.83 12.95 -3.07
CA LEU A 50 14.18 12.88 -1.65
C LEU A 50 15.03 14.08 -1.19
N ASP A 51 15.92 14.58 -2.04
CA ASP A 51 16.79 15.73 -1.76
C ASP A 51 16.00 17.03 -1.58
N THR A 52 14.86 17.15 -2.25
CA THR A 52 13.97 18.33 -2.14
C THR A 52 13.34 18.44 -0.75
N TYR A 53 13.08 17.32 -0.08
CA TYR A 53 12.41 17.30 1.24
C TYR A 53 13.33 16.95 2.41
N VAL A 54 14.42 16.21 2.18
CA VAL A 54 15.34 15.75 3.23
C VAL A 54 16.76 16.26 2.96
N VAL A 55 17.15 17.25 3.75
CA VAL A 55 18.48 17.87 3.69
C VAL A 55 19.54 16.95 4.30
N GLY A 56 20.65 16.75 3.58
CA GLY A 56 21.73 15.86 4.00
C GLY A 56 21.36 14.38 3.89
N GLN A 57 21.91 13.53 4.77
CA GLN A 57 21.62 12.08 4.79
C GLN A 57 21.92 11.37 3.44
N ASP A 58 22.95 11.81 2.71
CA ASP A 58 23.23 11.38 1.33
C ASP A 58 23.40 9.87 1.19
N LYS A 59 24.00 9.22 2.19
CA LYS A 59 24.14 7.76 2.23
C LYS A 59 22.77 7.07 2.26
N ALA A 60 21.86 7.52 3.13
CA ALA A 60 20.53 6.95 3.23
C ALA A 60 19.72 7.17 1.95
N LYS A 61 19.74 8.40 1.39
CA LYS A 61 19.06 8.72 0.13
C LYS A 61 19.55 7.85 -1.03
N LYS A 62 20.87 7.64 -1.18
CA LYS A 62 21.44 6.75 -2.20
C LYS A 62 20.97 5.30 -2.03
N VAL A 63 21.06 4.77 -0.80
CA VAL A 63 20.66 3.39 -0.51
C VAL A 63 19.18 3.17 -0.78
N LEU A 64 18.31 4.08 -0.31
CA LEU A 64 16.86 4.01 -0.54
C LEU A 64 16.54 4.04 -2.03
N SER A 65 17.15 4.95 -2.77
CA SER A 65 16.91 5.11 -4.22
C SER A 65 17.26 3.84 -5.00
N VAL A 66 18.38 3.19 -4.68
CA VAL A 66 18.80 1.94 -5.35
C VAL A 66 17.93 0.76 -4.90
N ALA A 67 17.67 0.62 -3.61
CA ALA A 67 16.90 -0.48 -3.07
C ALA A 67 15.47 -0.49 -3.62
N VAL A 68 14.85 0.68 -3.73
CA VAL A 68 13.47 0.81 -4.25
C VAL A 68 13.41 0.62 -5.75
N TYR A 69 14.38 1.14 -6.49
CA TYR A 69 14.52 0.80 -7.91
C TYR A 69 14.61 -0.71 -8.13
N ASN A 70 15.45 -1.40 -7.36
CA ASN A 70 15.58 -2.85 -7.44
C ASN A 70 14.29 -3.58 -7.03
N HIS A 71 13.57 -3.07 -6.03
CA HIS A 71 12.28 -3.61 -5.61
C HIS A 71 11.25 -3.56 -6.75
N PHE A 72 11.07 -2.40 -7.38
CA PHE A 72 10.12 -2.27 -8.50
C PHE A 72 10.60 -2.98 -9.76
N LYS A 73 11.90 -2.99 -10.04
CA LYS A 73 12.46 -3.78 -11.14
C LYS A 73 12.16 -5.27 -10.97
N ARG A 74 12.27 -5.79 -9.75
CA ARG A 74 11.90 -7.18 -9.44
C ARG A 74 10.41 -7.44 -9.66
N ILE A 75 9.52 -6.55 -9.21
CA ILE A 75 8.08 -6.70 -9.42
C ILE A 75 7.74 -6.66 -10.92
N TRP A 76 8.29 -5.68 -11.64
CA TRP A 76 8.08 -5.52 -13.08
C TRP A 76 8.56 -6.73 -13.88
N ASN A 77 9.75 -7.26 -13.58
CA ASN A 77 10.28 -8.47 -14.23
C ASN A 77 9.53 -9.75 -13.81
N GLY A 78 9.06 -9.84 -12.56
CA GLY A 78 8.27 -10.98 -12.09
C GLY A 78 6.96 -11.18 -12.85
N HIS A 79 6.40 -10.11 -13.43
CA HIS A 79 5.27 -10.17 -14.35
C HIS A 79 5.64 -10.66 -15.76
N GLN A 80 6.90 -10.55 -16.17
CA GLN A 80 7.43 -10.98 -17.46
C GLN A 80 8.26 -12.27 -17.26
N ARG A 81 7.61 -13.40 -16.97
CA ARG A 81 8.29 -14.71 -16.82
C ARG A 81 8.96 -15.14 -18.13
N SER A 82 10.22 -14.74 -18.32
CA SER A 82 11.13 -15.40 -19.26
C SER A 82 11.89 -16.49 -18.50
N ALA A 83 11.98 -17.69 -19.08
CA ALA A 83 12.54 -18.89 -18.44
C ALA A 83 14.07 -18.83 -18.16
N SER A 84 14.72 -17.71 -18.50
CA SER A 84 16.15 -17.48 -18.31
C SER A 84 16.48 -16.35 -17.32
N ASP A 85 15.50 -15.85 -16.58
CA ASP A 85 15.68 -14.61 -15.81
C ASP A 85 16.31 -14.86 -14.44
N VAL A 86 17.21 -13.95 -14.04
CA VAL A 86 17.95 -14.02 -12.77
C VAL A 86 17.00 -13.75 -11.60
N GLU A 87 17.00 -14.61 -10.59
CA GLU A 87 16.21 -14.40 -9.38
C GLU A 87 16.71 -13.18 -8.58
N LEU A 88 15.92 -12.10 -8.60
CA LEU A 88 16.20 -10.91 -7.81
C LEU A 88 15.70 -11.10 -6.37
N GLN A 89 16.60 -10.99 -5.38
CA GLN A 89 16.27 -11.12 -3.96
C GLN A 89 15.54 -9.88 -3.40
N LYS A 90 14.75 -10.07 -2.34
CA LYS A 90 14.08 -8.93 -1.64
C LYS A 90 15.14 -8.13 -0.89
N THR A 91 15.16 -6.81 -1.09
CA THR A 91 15.98 -5.90 -0.28
C THR A 91 15.12 -5.25 0.79
N ASN A 92 15.37 -5.59 2.05
CA ASN A 92 14.84 -4.86 3.20
C ASN A 92 15.89 -3.85 3.69
N ILE A 93 15.44 -2.77 4.33
CA ILE A 93 16.31 -1.67 4.76
C ILE A 93 16.13 -1.44 6.25
N LEU A 94 17.23 -1.30 6.98
CA LEU A 94 17.26 -0.85 8.36
C LEU A 94 17.86 0.56 8.42
N LEU A 95 17.09 1.53 8.91
CA LEU A 95 17.54 2.91 9.09
C LEU A 95 17.98 3.14 10.53
N VAL A 96 19.28 3.41 10.73
CA VAL A 96 19.86 3.69 12.05
C VAL A 96 20.31 5.15 12.11
N GLY A 97 19.90 5.85 13.17
CA GLY A 97 20.29 7.24 13.41
C GLY A 97 19.60 7.84 14.63
N PRO A 98 20.04 9.01 15.12
CA PRO A 98 19.49 9.66 16.31
C PRO A 98 18.02 10.06 16.13
N THR A 99 17.35 10.42 17.22
CA THR A 99 15.98 10.94 17.17
C THR A 99 15.93 12.24 16.36
N GLY A 100 14.82 12.49 15.67
CA GLY A 100 14.62 13.74 14.90
C GLY A 100 15.43 13.90 13.60
N CYS A 101 16.25 12.93 13.18
CA CYS A 101 17.10 13.07 11.98
C CYS A 101 16.39 12.82 10.63
N GLY A 102 15.06 12.72 10.61
CA GLY A 102 14.27 12.56 9.38
C GLY A 102 14.07 11.13 8.87
N LYS A 103 14.26 10.09 9.70
CA LYS A 103 14.02 8.68 9.29
C LYS A 103 12.59 8.44 8.79
N THR A 104 11.59 8.87 9.55
CA THR A 104 10.17 8.74 9.18
C THR A 104 9.86 9.57 7.95
N LEU A 105 10.36 10.82 7.89
CA LEU A 105 10.18 11.72 6.75
C LEU A 105 10.75 11.15 5.44
N LEU A 106 11.89 10.45 5.49
CA LEU A 106 12.46 9.75 4.34
C LEU A 106 11.49 8.69 3.79
N ALA A 107 10.90 7.88 4.66
CA ALA A 107 9.97 6.82 4.26
C ALA A 107 8.66 7.38 3.70
N GLU A 108 8.06 8.37 4.37
CA GLU A 108 6.84 9.04 3.92
C GLU A 108 7.02 9.78 2.59
N THR A 109 8.15 10.47 2.42
CA THR A 109 8.46 11.17 1.17
C THR A 109 8.67 10.19 0.02
N LEU A 110 9.31 9.05 0.29
CA LEU A 110 9.51 8.01 -0.70
C LEU A 110 8.18 7.41 -1.17
N ALA A 111 7.27 7.12 -0.24
CA ALA A 111 5.92 6.63 -0.56
C ALA A 111 5.15 7.63 -1.42
N ARG A 112 5.14 8.91 -1.04
CA ARG A 112 4.49 9.99 -1.82
C ARG A 112 5.07 10.16 -3.21
N THR A 113 6.39 10.03 -3.35
CA THR A 113 7.09 10.19 -4.64
C THR A 113 6.71 9.09 -5.63
N LEU A 114 6.43 7.89 -5.13
CA LEU A 114 6.21 6.68 -5.94
C LEU A 114 4.73 6.31 -6.07
N ASP A 115 3.85 7.09 -5.45
CA ASP A 115 2.39 6.88 -5.44
C ASP A 115 2.01 5.42 -5.11
N VAL A 116 2.60 4.90 -4.02
CA VAL A 116 2.41 3.51 -3.58
C VAL A 116 1.75 3.43 -2.21
N PRO A 117 0.96 2.37 -1.93
CA PRO A 117 0.43 2.11 -0.59
C PRO A 117 1.55 2.06 0.45
N PHE A 118 1.34 2.73 1.58
CA PHE A 118 2.35 2.87 2.63
C PHE A 118 1.71 2.76 4.01
N ALA A 119 2.13 1.74 4.76
CA ALA A 119 1.72 1.52 6.14
C ALA A 119 2.85 1.88 7.10
N VAL A 120 2.51 2.59 8.17
CA VAL A 120 3.41 2.88 9.29
C VAL A 120 2.94 2.07 10.49
N CYS A 121 3.87 1.36 11.13
CA CYS A 121 3.60 0.60 12.34
C CYS A 121 4.71 0.84 13.37
N ASP A 122 4.33 0.91 14.64
CA ASP A 122 5.27 0.84 15.74
C ASP A 122 5.53 -0.63 16.08
N ALA A 123 6.79 -1.01 16.24
CA ALA A 123 7.13 -2.38 16.62
C ALA A 123 6.83 -2.67 18.10
N THR A 124 6.75 -1.64 18.95
CA THR A 124 6.50 -1.80 20.39
C THR A 124 5.07 -2.23 20.70
N SER A 125 4.13 -2.00 19.79
CA SER A 125 2.73 -2.44 19.90
C SER A 125 2.47 -3.84 19.38
N LEU A 126 3.45 -4.46 18.71
CA LEU A 126 3.34 -5.81 18.18
C LEU A 126 3.71 -6.82 19.26
N THR A 127 2.83 -7.77 19.51
CA THR A 127 3.08 -8.87 20.45
C THR A 127 2.86 -10.21 19.77
N GLU A 128 3.48 -11.26 20.30
CA GLU A 128 3.26 -12.61 19.80
C GLU A 128 1.80 -13.04 20.05
N SER A 129 1.26 -13.78 19.08
CA SER A 129 -0.16 -14.16 19.02
C SER A 129 -0.71 -14.69 20.35
N GLY A 130 -1.78 -14.05 20.85
CA GLY A 130 -2.61 -14.57 21.93
C GLY A 130 -2.45 -13.89 23.30
N TYR A 131 -1.61 -12.86 23.42
CA TYR A 131 -1.39 -12.20 24.71
C TYR A 131 -1.28 -10.67 24.53
N VAL A 132 -2.41 -10.03 24.26
CA VAL A 132 -2.62 -8.56 24.31
C VAL A 132 -1.62 -7.76 23.43
N GLY A 133 -2.02 -7.44 22.19
CA GLY A 133 -1.29 -6.54 21.27
C GLY A 133 -1.82 -6.64 19.85
N GLU A 134 -1.26 -5.85 18.92
CA GLU A 134 -1.64 -5.93 17.50
C GLU A 134 -0.91 -7.08 16.80
N ASP A 135 -1.64 -7.87 16.02
CA ASP A 135 -1.08 -8.91 15.16
C ASP A 135 -0.31 -8.28 13.98
N VAL A 136 0.74 -8.94 13.52
CA VAL A 136 1.51 -8.57 12.32
C VAL A 136 0.60 -8.56 11.08
N GLU A 137 -0.41 -9.44 11.03
CA GLU A 137 -1.37 -9.48 9.91
C GLU A 137 -2.19 -8.19 9.80
N ASN A 138 -2.49 -7.53 10.92
CA ASN A 138 -3.24 -6.26 10.92
C ASN A 138 -2.48 -5.12 10.23
N ILE A 139 -1.15 -5.20 10.12
CA ILE A 139 -0.35 -4.21 9.39
C ILE A 139 -0.73 -4.20 7.91
N LEU A 140 -1.06 -5.36 7.34
CA LEU A 140 -1.43 -5.48 5.92
C LEU A 140 -2.83 -4.93 5.65
N LEU A 141 -3.74 -4.94 6.64
CA LEU A 141 -5.08 -4.37 6.51
C LEU A 141 -5.09 -2.83 6.52
N ARG A 142 -3.98 -2.20 6.91
CA ARG A 142 -3.82 -0.73 6.90
C ARG A 142 -3.33 -0.17 5.55
N LEU A 143 -3.03 -1.03 4.57
CA LEU A 143 -2.56 -0.65 3.24
C LEU A 143 -3.69 -0.25 2.29
#